data_AF-A0A9W8Y9T6-F1
#
_entry.id   AF-A0A9W8Y9T6-F1
#
_cell.length_a   1.000
_cell.length_b   1.000
_cell.length_c   1.000
_cell.angle_alpha   90.00
_cell.angle_beta   90.00
_cell.angle_gamma   90.00
#
_symmetry.space_group_name_H-M   'P 1'
#
loop_
_entity.id
_entity.type
_entity.pdbx_description
1 polymer ?
#
loop_
_entity_poly.entity_id
_entity_poly.type
_entity_poly.pdbx_seq_one_letter_code
_entity_poly.pdbx_strand_id
1 'polypeptide(L)'
;MIWQQIYFHLNHPIRYVRIVGVVVAIDDINIKYTVLTIDDGSGATIELKIVRNTPTESKPVESASNTTIDNVNVISQFGVFDVLVDKCRLDIGTVIKAKGTISEFRGIKQLDLKRVWVVTTTDEEAQAWAEAAAFKQQILSAPWHISSAEHKKIKNSIKAEKKKIQEYERRKMEHEAKKKERKEAEELYLAQRQLRLEMRRRKEETIMNAGALK
;
A
#
# COMPACT_ATOMS: atom_id res chain seq x y z
N MET A 1 13.32 6.52 -12.37
CA MET A 1 13.29 5.11 -12.84
C MET A 1 13.39 4.24 -11.60
N ILE A 2 12.31 3.56 -11.20
CA ILE A 2 12.23 2.83 -9.92
C ILE A 2 12.84 1.45 -10.15
N TRP A 3 14.11 1.27 -9.77
CA TRP A 3 14.77 -0.04 -9.79
C TRP A 3 14.03 -0.96 -8.84
N GLN A 4 13.51 -2.08 -9.34
CA GLN A 4 12.93 -3.12 -8.49
C GLN A 4 14.07 -3.74 -7.68
N GLN A 5 14.21 -3.38 -6.40
CA GLN A 5 15.15 -3.99 -5.45
C GLN A 5 14.68 -5.42 -5.15
N ILE A 6 14.91 -6.33 -6.10
CA ILE A 6 14.61 -7.76 -5.98
C ILE A 6 15.93 -8.50 -5.91
N TYR A 7 16.06 -9.31 -4.86
CA TYR A 7 17.18 -10.22 -4.65
C TYR A 7 16.77 -11.64 -5.01
N PHE A 8 17.74 -12.52 -5.20
CA PHE A 8 17.46 -13.92 -5.48
C PHE A 8 18.15 -14.82 -4.46
N HIS A 9 17.39 -15.75 -3.90
CA HIS A 9 17.94 -16.91 -3.20
C HIS A 9 17.66 -18.13 -4.06
N LEU A 10 18.71 -18.77 -4.59
CA LEU A 10 18.58 -19.64 -5.76
C LEU A 10 17.87 -18.87 -6.89
N ASN A 11 16.67 -19.29 -7.28
CA ASN A 11 15.80 -18.62 -8.25
C ASN A 11 14.49 -18.09 -7.62
N HIS A 12 14.41 -18.01 -6.28
CA HIS A 12 13.30 -17.35 -5.59
C HIS A 12 13.50 -15.83 -5.59
N PRO A 13 12.56 -15.04 -6.16
CA PRO A 13 12.62 -13.59 -6.09
C PRO A 13 12.21 -13.10 -4.69
N ILE A 14 13.16 -12.47 -3.99
CA ILE A 14 13.01 -11.92 -2.64
C ILE A 14 12.92 -10.40 -2.72
N ARG A 15 11.74 -9.87 -2.39
CA ARG A 15 11.50 -8.42 -2.29
C ARG A 15 11.46 -7.93 -0.84
N TYR A 16 10.92 -8.76 0.05
CA TYR A 16 10.77 -8.44 1.46
C TYR A 16 11.44 -9.51 2.30
N VAL A 17 12.10 -9.06 3.37
CA VAL A 17 12.75 -9.93 4.35
C VAL A 17 12.07 -9.72 5.69
N ARG A 18 11.95 -10.80 6.46
CA ARG A 18 11.60 -10.78 7.88
C ARG A 18 12.83 -11.24 8.65
N ILE A 19 13.28 -10.45 9.60
CA ILE A 19 14.35 -10.81 10.54
C ILE A 19 13.80 -10.75 11.97
N VAL A 20 14.27 -11.66 12.82
CA VAL A 20 14.05 -11.63 14.26
C VAL A 20 15.41 -11.74 14.92
N GLY A 21 15.75 -10.77 15.76
CA GLY A 21 17.06 -10.70 16.37
C GLY A 21 17.15 -9.61 17.42
N VAL A 22 18.27 -9.62 18.13
CA VAL A 22 18.61 -8.67 19.19
C VAL A 22 19.13 -7.38 18.59
N VAL A 23 18.67 -6.23 19.10
CA VAL A 23 19.27 -4.93 18.82
C VAL A 23 20.61 -4.84 19.55
N VAL A 24 21.71 -4.74 18.80
CA VAL A 24 23.07 -4.67 19.36
C VAL A 24 23.69 -3.27 19.29
N ALA A 25 23.15 -2.39 18.43
CA ALA A 25 23.53 -0.97 18.38
C ALA A 25 22.34 -0.11 17.90
N ILE A 26 22.32 1.15 18.34
CA ILE A 26 21.33 2.15 17.97
C ILE A 26 22.09 3.45 17.64
N ASP A 27 22.07 3.85 16.38
CA ASP A 27 22.87 4.96 15.88
C ASP A 27 21.98 6.10 15.36
N ASP A 28 22.20 7.32 15.88
CA ASP A 28 21.64 8.57 15.33
C ASP A 28 22.57 9.10 14.22
N ILE A 29 22.35 8.67 12.99
CA ILE A 29 23.26 8.97 11.87
C ILE A 29 23.17 10.44 11.46
N ASN A 30 21.93 10.92 11.26
CA ASN A 30 21.64 12.32 10.96
C ASN A 30 20.15 12.60 11.17
N ILE A 31 19.73 13.84 10.90
CA ILE A 31 18.33 14.29 11.04
C ILE A 31 17.30 13.44 10.29
N LYS A 32 17.71 12.67 9.28
CA LYS A 32 16.83 11.87 8.42
C LYS A 32 16.91 10.37 8.73
N TYR A 33 17.99 9.87 9.29
CA TYR A 33 18.21 8.42 9.44
C TYR A 33 18.65 8.04 10.85
N THR A 34 17.96 7.03 11.37
CA THR A 34 18.36 6.27 12.55
C THR A 34 18.57 4.84 12.11
N VAL A 35 19.63 4.19 12.60
CA VAL A 35 19.96 2.81 12.23
C VAL A 35 19.99 1.95 13.48
N LEU A 36 19.35 0.79 13.39
CA LEU A 36 19.50 -0.28 14.38
C LEU A 36 20.41 -1.35 13.79
N THR A 37 21.40 -1.82 14.53
CA THR A 37 22.15 -3.03 14.14
C THR A 37 21.50 -4.24 14.80
N ILE A 38 21.12 -5.23 14.00
CA ILE A 38 20.40 -6.43 14.45
C ILE A 38 21.29 -7.66 14.30
N ASP A 39 21.34 -8.48 15.34
CA ASP A 39 21.98 -9.80 15.35
C ASP A 39 20.92 -10.90 15.52
N ASP A 40 20.84 -11.83 14.56
CA ASP A 40 19.95 -13.00 14.62
C ASP A 40 20.68 -14.29 15.04
N GLY A 41 21.95 -14.19 15.45
CA GLY A 41 22.78 -15.32 15.86
C GLY A 41 23.30 -16.17 14.69
N SER A 42 23.08 -15.76 13.44
CA SER A 42 23.57 -16.50 12.26
C SER A 42 25.06 -16.31 11.96
N GLY A 43 25.74 -15.43 12.71
CA GLY A 43 27.15 -15.09 12.54
C GLY A 43 27.42 -13.80 11.75
N ALA A 44 26.38 -13.06 11.39
CA ALA A 44 26.48 -11.73 10.79
C ALA A 44 25.36 -10.82 11.28
N THR A 45 25.64 -9.53 11.37
CA THR A 45 24.64 -8.51 11.72
C THR A 45 24.13 -7.80 10.47
N ILE A 46 22.98 -7.13 10.59
CA ILE A 46 22.43 -6.30 9.53
C ILE A 46 21.94 -4.96 10.05
N GLU A 47 22.19 -3.90 9.28
CA GLU A 47 21.68 -2.57 9.56
C GLU A 47 20.20 -2.48 9.15
N LEU A 48 19.35 -2.01 10.05
CA LEU A 48 17.93 -1.74 9.86
C LEU A 48 17.72 -0.22 9.91
N LYS A 49 17.52 0.37 8.74
CA LYS A 49 17.38 1.82 8.56
C LYS A 49 15.95 2.28 8.81
N ILE A 50 15.80 3.24 9.70
CA ILE A 50 14.58 3.98 10.01
C ILE A 50 14.68 5.37 9.36
N VAL A 51 13.68 5.73 8.57
CA VAL A 51 13.61 7.05 7.92
C VAL A 51 12.71 7.97 8.73
N ARG A 52 13.30 9.07 9.22
CA ARG A 52 12.64 10.15 9.97
C ARG A 52 12.00 11.14 8.98
N ASN A 53 10.81 11.62 9.31
CA ASN A 53 10.13 12.67 8.56
C ASN A 53 10.82 14.00 8.88
N THR A 54 11.21 14.75 7.85
CA THR A 54 11.84 16.06 8.07
C THR A 54 10.78 17.14 8.31
N PRO A 55 11.07 18.20 9.09
CA PRO A 55 10.10 19.26 9.40
C PRO A 55 9.53 19.98 8.17
N THR A 56 10.24 19.94 7.03
CA THR A 56 9.80 20.56 5.77
C THR A 56 8.71 19.74 5.06
N GLU A 57 8.59 18.45 5.38
CA GLU A 57 7.62 17.52 4.77
C GLU A 57 6.36 17.33 5.65
N SER A 58 6.37 17.82 6.90
CA SER A 58 5.22 17.72 7.80
C SER A 58 4.16 18.77 7.47
N LYS A 59 3.13 18.38 6.70
CA LYS A 59 1.85 19.10 6.70
C LYS A 59 1.23 19.00 8.10
N PRO A 60 0.50 20.02 8.58
CA PRO A 60 -0.16 19.99 9.89
C PRO A 60 -1.39 19.06 9.82
N VAL A 61 -1.18 17.75 9.80
CA VAL A 61 -2.26 16.75 9.78
C VAL A 61 -1.83 15.51 10.59
N GLU A 62 -2.35 15.41 11.81
CA GLU A 62 -2.78 14.22 12.59
C GLU A 62 -1.97 12.91 12.62
N SER A 63 -0.77 12.82 12.07
CA SER A 63 0.09 11.64 12.24
C SER A 63 1.12 11.89 13.34
N ALA A 64 0.94 11.25 14.50
CA ALA A 64 1.78 11.44 15.68
C ALA A 64 3.22 10.86 15.54
N SER A 65 3.48 10.07 14.50
CA SER A 65 4.80 9.50 14.25
C SER A 65 5.70 10.46 13.46
N ASN A 66 6.92 10.66 13.95
CA ASN A 66 7.94 11.45 13.26
C ASN A 66 8.83 10.60 12.33
N THR A 67 8.41 9.38 12.00
CA THR A 67 9.08 8.52 11.03
C THR A 67 8.12 8.11 9.92
N THR A 68 8.65 7.47 8.87
CA THR A 68 7.85 6.87 7.79
C THR A 68 7.01 5.66 8.24
N ILE A 69 7.16 5.22 9.50
CA ILE A 69 6.48 4.05 10.07
C ILE A 69 5.63 4.51 11.26
N ASP A 70 4.33 4.24 11.22
CA ASP A 70 3.37 4.82 12.17
C ASP A 70 3.61 4.43 13.63
N ASN A 71 4.08 3.20 13.89
CA ASN A 71 4.34 2.73 15.25
C ASN A 71 5.77 2.98 15.74
N VAL A 72 6.60 3.71 14.98
CA VAL A 72 7.99 4.01 15.34
C VAL A 72 8.18 5.51 15.55
N ASN A 73 8.66 5.91 16.72
CA ASN A 73 8.96 7.31 17.05
C ASN A 73 10.43 7.45 17.46
N VAL A 74 11.13 8.45 16.91
CA VAL A 74 12.54 8.71 17.22
C VAL A 74 12.68 10.08 17.89
N ILE A 75 12.98 10.10 19.19
CA ILE A 75 13.26 11.31 19.93
C ILE A 75 14.76 11.55 19.83
N SER A 76 15.18 12.67 19.23
CA SER A 76 16.59 13.06 19.11
C SER A 76 16.68 14.54 19.43
N GLN A 77 17.15 14.82 20.64
CA GLN A 77 17.30 16.15 21.24
C GLN A 77 18.63 16.18 22.00
N PHE A 78 19.06 17.37 22.43
CA PHE A 78 20.29 17.50 23.19
C PHE A 78 20.25 16.65 24.48
N GLY A 79 21.15 15.65 24.56
CA GLY A 79 21.24 14.74 25.70
C GLY A 79 20.19 13.62 25.75
N VAL A 80 19.29 13.52 24.78
CA VAL A 80 18.23 12.50 24.74
C VAL A 80 18.13 11.90 23.34
N PHE A 81 18.35 10.59 23.24
CA PHE A 81 18.16 9.82 22.02
C PHE A 81 17.42 8.52 22.31
N ASP A 82 16.16 8.45 21.88
CA ASP A 82 15.28 7.31 22.13
C ASP A 82 14.57 6.87 20.85
N VAL A 83 14.51 5.56 20.63
CA VAL A 83 13.68 4.94 19.60
C VAL A 83 12.56 4.18 20.30
N LEU A 84 11.32 4.50 19.97
CA LEU A 84 10.13 3.86 20.54
C LEU A 84 9.41 3.05 19.47
N VAL A 85 9.03 1.82 19.79
CA VAL A 85 8.14 0.96 19.00
C VAL A 85 6.89 0.70 19.83
N ASP A 86 5.71 1.07 19.34
CA ASP A 86 4.44 0.92 20.08
C ASP A 86 4.48 1.56 21.49
N LYS A 87 5.21 2.69 21.62
CA LYS A 87 5.49 3.41 22.88
C LYS A 87 6.44 2.69 23.84
N CYS A 88 6.96 1.53 23.48
CA CYS A 88 8.03 0.85 24.21
C CYS A 88 9.38 1.36 23.73
N ARG A 89 10.22 1.85 24.65
CA ARG A 89 11.59 2.26 24.36
C ARG A 89 12.41 1.04 23.95
N LEU A 90 13.06 1.10 22.79
CA LEU A 90 14.07 0.13 22.38
C LEU A 90 15.38 0.46 23.08
N ASP A 91 16.00 -0.57 23.65
CA ASP A 91 17.34 -0.53 24.20
C ASP A 91 18.20 -1.63 23.58
N ILE A 92 19.52 -1.54 23.72
CA ILE A 92 20.44 -2.62 23.37
C ILE A 92 20.05 -3.86 24.18
N GLY A 93 19.97 -5.02 23.51
CA GLY A 93 19.44 -6.25 24.08
C GLY A 93 17.96 -6.51 23.81
N THR A 94 17.22 -5.51 23.30
CA THR A 94 15.80 -5.71 22.94
C THR A 94 15.69 -6.62 21.72
N VAL A 95 14.86 -7.66 21.79
CA VAL A 95 14.56 -8.51 20.63
C VAL A 95 13.44 -7.87 19.81
N ILE A 96 13.66 -7.74 18.50
CA ILE A 96 12.66 -7.21 17.58
C ILE A 96 12.38 -8.17 16.44
N LYS A 97 11.15 -8.13 15.94
CA LYS A 97 10.73 -8.72 14.68
C LYS A 97 10.57 -7.60 13.67
N ALA A 98 11.43 -7.52 12.68
CA ALA A 98 11.40 -6.49 11.65
C ALA A 98 11.08 -7.08 10.28
N LYS A 99 10.34 -6.31 9.48
CA LYS A 99 10.11 -6.58 8.05
C LYS A 99 10.58 -5.37 7.25
N GLY A 100 11.34 -5.62 6.20
CA GLY A 100 11.93 -4.58 5.38
C GLY A 100 12.15 -4.99 3.94
N THR A 101 12.50 -4.01 3.11
CA THR A 101 13.06 -4.25 1.77
C THR A 101 14.57 -4.17 1.86
N ILE A 102 15.29 -5.03 1.14
CA ILE A 102 16.75 -4.96 1.11
C ILE A 102 17.16 -3.71 0.32
N SER A 103 18.12 -2.96 0.84
CA SER A 103 18.79 -1.88 0.13
C SER A 103 20.31 -2.00 0.32
N GLU A 104 21.07 -1.20 -0.41
CA GLU A 104 22.53 -1.24 -0.37
C GLU A 104 23.07 0.19 -0.25
N PHE A 105 24.04 0.39 0.63
CA PHE A 105 24.74 1.66 0.79
C PHE A 105 26.23 1.41 0.89
N ARG A 106 27.00 2.04 0.00
CA ARG A 106 28.47 1.88 -0.09
C ARG A 106 28.92 0.41 -0.17
N GLY A 107 28.15 -0.43 -0.85
CA GLY A 107 28.45 -1.86 -0.99
C GLY A 107 27.97 -2.74 0.17
N ILE A 108 27.43 -2.16 1.24
CA ILE A 108 26.94 -2.88 2.41
C ILE A 108 25.41 -3.02 2.31
N LYS A 109 24.92 -4.24 2.52
CA LYS A 109 23.48 -4.53 2.52
C LYS A 109 22.86 -4.14 3.84
N GLN A 110 21.71 -3.49 3.75
CA GLN A 110 20.90 -3.05 4.89
C GLN A 110 19.42 -3.32 4.59
N LEU A 111 18.57 -3.17 5.59
CA LEU A 111 17.12 -3.28 5.46
C LEU A 111 16.48 -1.90 5.62
N ASP A 112 15.67 -1.50 4.65
CA ASP A 112 14.76 -0.37 4.81
C ASP A 112 13.53 -0.85 5.58
N LEU A 113 13.34 -0.32 6.79
CA LEU A 113 12.24 -0.73 7.64
C LEU A 113 10.87 -0.48 6.97
N LYS A 114 9.97 -1.46 7.10
CA LYS A 114 8.56 -1.38 6.67
C LYS A 114 7.57 -1.70 7.77
N ARG A 115 7.91 -2.61 8.68
CA ARG A 115 7.12 -2.94 9.89
C ARG A 115 8.05 -3.49 10.97
N VAL A 116 7.77 -3.17 12.23
CA VAL A 116 8.53 -3.67 13.38
C VAL A 116 7.59 -3.97 14.54
N TRP A 117 7.95 -4.97 15.33
CA TRP A 117 7.32 -5.34 16.60
C TRP A 117 8.42 -5.67 17.61
N VAL A 118 8.22 -5.30 18.87
CA VAL A 118 9.04 -5.81 19.97
C VAL A 118 8.61 -7.25 20.25
N VAL A 119 9.58 -8.15 20.38
CA VAL A 119 9.36 -9.52 20.82
C VAL A 119 9.63 -9.55 22.32
N THR A 120 8.63 -9.94 23.10
CA THR A 120 8.67 -9.74 24.55
C THR A 120 8.98 -11.02 25.31
N THR A 121 8.68 -12.17 24.72
CA THR A 121 8.87 -13.47 25.38
C THR A 121 9.87 -14.33 24.62
N THR A 122 10.64 -15.13 25.37
CA THR A 122 11.54 -16.13 24.79
C THR A 122 10.79 -17.17 23.93
N ASP A 123 9.52 -17.44 24.26
CA ASP A 123 8.70 -18.36 23.47
C ASP A 123 8.38 -17.80 22.08
N GLU A 124 7.99 -16.51 21.99
CA GLU A 124 7.78 -15.82 20.72
C GLU A 124 9.06 -15.80 19.85
N GLU A 125 10.22 -15.60 20.49
CA GLU A 125 11.52 -15.65 19.82
C GLU A 125 11.82 -17.05 19.28
N ALA A 126 11.70 -18.08 20.11
CA ALA A 126 11.92 -19.47 19.72
C ALA A 126 10.97 -19.91 18.59
N GLN A 127 9.69 -19.50 18.67
CA GLN A 127 8.71 -19.76 17.61
C GLN A 127 9.12 -19.07 16.31
N ALA A 128 9.59 -17.83 16.37
CA ALA A 128 10.02 -17.11 15.17
C ALA A 128 11.23 -17.77 14.50
N TRP A 129 12.18 -18.31 15.27
CA TRP A 129 13.30 -19.10 14.76
C TRP A 129 12.83 -20.41 14.13
N ALA A 130 11.91 -21.13 14.78
CA ALA A 130 11.32 -22.36 14.23
C ALA A 130 10.62 -22.10 12.89
N GLU A 131 9.85 -21.02 12.77
CA GLU A 131 9.24 -20.59 11.51
C GLU A 131 10.27 -20.28 10.42
N ALA A 132 11.35 -19.57 10.77
CA ALA A 132 12.41 -19.21 9.83
C ALA A 132 13.16 -20.45 9.33
N ALA A 133 13.49 -21.37 10.23
CA ALA A 133 14.13 -22.64 9.91
C ALA A 133 13.24 -23.50 9.01
N ALA A 134 11.96 -23.64 9.35
CA ALA A 134 10.99 -24.37 8.53
C ALA A 134 10.85 -23.74 7.13
N PHE A 135 10.72 -22.42 7.02
CA PHE A 135 10.63 -21.73 5.73
C PHE A 135 11.90 -21.93 4.89
N LYS A 136 13.09 -21.82 5.50
CA LYS A 136 14.36 -22.05 4.81
C LYS A 136 14.46 -23.50 4.30
N GLN A 137 14.13 -24.47 5.16
CA GLN A 137 14.24 -25.89 4.84
C GLN A 137 13.18 -26.37 3.83
N GLN A 138 11.96 -25.87 3.90
CA GLN A 138 10.85 -26.35 3.08
C GLN A 138 10.70 -25.58 1.76
N ILE A 139 11.04 -24.28 1.75
CA ILE A 139 10.78 -23.41 0.60
C ILE A 139 12.08 -22.96 -0.07
N LEU A 140 12.99 -22.32 0.68
CA LEU A 140 14.16 -21.68 0.08
C LEU A 140 15.28 -22.66 -0.31
N SER A 141 15.30 -23.86 0.29
CA SER A 141 16.32 -24.90 0.04
C SER A 141 16.21 -25.54 -1.34
N ALA A 142 15.03 -25.53 -1.94
CA ALA A 142 14.76 -26.11 -3.25
C ALA A 142 14.53 -25.00 -4.28
N PRO A 143 15.02 -25.13 -5.52
CA PRO A 143 14.72 -24.18 -6.57
C PRO A 143 13.21 -24.05 -6.82
N TRP A 144 12.74 -22.82 -7.01
CA TRP A 144 11.37 -22.55 -7.41
C TRP A 144 11.10 -23.17 -8.78
N HIS A 145 10.12 -24.08 -8.85
CA HIS A 145 9.71 -24.72 -10.08
C HIS A 145 8.20 -24.57 -10.27
N ILE A 146 7.78 -24.26 -11.51
CA ILE A 146 6.38 -24.29 -11.92
C ILE A 146 6.25 -25.34 -13.00
N SER A 147 5.43 -26.35 -12.76
CA SER A 147 5.17 -27.39 -13.76
C SER A 147 4.44 -26.83 -14.98
N SER A 148 4.54 -27.53 -16.11
CA SER A 148 3.82 -27.14 -17.33
C SER A 148 2.30 -27.09 -17.14
N ALA A 149 1.76 -27.99 -16.32
CA ALA A 149 0.35 -28.03 -15.95
C ALA A 149 -0.07 -26.81 -15.13
N GLU A 150 0.70 -26.45 -14.10
CA GLU A 150 0.46 -25.25 -13.28
C GLU A 150 0.58 -23.97 -14.11
N HIS A 151 1.60 -23.88 -14.95
CA HIS A 151 1.78 -22.73 -15.84
C HIS A 151 0.57 -22.57 -16.77
N LYS A 152 0.08 -23.67 -17.37
CA LYS A 152 -1.12 -23.65 -18.21
C LYS A 152 -2.35 -23.21 -17.40
N LYS A 153 -2.52 -23.70 -16.17
CA LYS A 153 -3.61 -23.32 -15.26
C LYS A 153 -3.57 -21.82 -14.95
N ILE A 154 -2.40 -21.28 -14.60
CA ILE A 154 -2.19 -19.85 -14.31
C ILE A 154 -2.53 -19.01 -15.55
N LYS A 155 -2.01 -19.37 -16.73
CA LYS A 155 -2.32 -18.67 -18.00
C LYS A 155 -3.80 -18.66 -18.32
N ASN A 156 -4.48 -19.80 -18.13
CA ASN A 156 -5.91 -19.90 -18.34
C ASN A 156 -6.70 -19.02 -17.36
N SER A 157 -6.29 -19.00 -16.08
CA SER A 157 -6.90 -18.14 -15.06
C SER A 157 -6.75 -16.66 -15.40
N ILE A 158 -5.56 -16.22 -15.80
CA ILE A 158 -5.30 -14.83 -16.22
C ILE A 158 -6.18 -14.46 -17.42
N LYS A 159 -6.28 -15.35 -18.42
CA LYS A 159 -7.12 -15.13 -19.61
C LYS A 159 -8.60 -15.05 -19.25
N ALA A 160 -9.07 -15.91 -18.37
CA ALA A 160 -10.46 -15.92 -17.91
C ALA A 160 -10.80 -14.62 -17.15
N GLU A 161 -9.92 -14.18 -16.26
CA GLU A 161 -10.11 -12.94 -15.49
C GLU A 161 -10.13 -11.72 -16.41
N LYS A 162 -9.19 -11.64 -17.36
CA LYS A 162 -9.18 -10.56 -18.36
C LYS A 162 -10.48 -10.50 -19.16
N LYS A 163 -11.02 -11.66 -19.56
CA LYS A 163 -12.32 -11.72 -20.27
C LYS A 163 -13.47 -11.24 -19.38
N LYS A 164 -13.49 -11.60 -18.10
CA LYS A 164 -14.52 -11.13 -17.16
C LYS A 164 -14.49 -9.62 -16.99
N ILE A 165 -13.30 -9.04 -16.84
CA ILE A 165 -13.12 -7.58 -16.74
C ILE A 165 -13.64 -6.89 -18.01
N GLN A 166 -13.25 -7.38 -19.20
CA GLN A 166 -13.71 -6.81 -20.48
C GLN A 166 -15.23 -6.89 -20.64
N GLU A 167 -15.84 -8.02 -20.26
CA GLU A 167 -17.29 -8.19 -20.34
C GLU A 167 -18.02 -7.26 -19.34
N TYR A 168 -17.46 -7.09 -18.14
CA TYR A 168 -17.98 -6.15 -17.15
C TYR A 168 -17.92 -4.70 -17.65
N GLU A 169 -16.79 -4.29 -18.22
CA GLU A 169 -16.63 -2.95 -18.81
C GLU A 169 -17.60 -2.72 -19.98
N ARG A 170 -17.77 -3.71 -20.85
CA ARG A 170 -18.73 -3.66 -21.97
C ARG A 170 -20.15 -3.46 -21.47
N ARG A 171 -20.60 -4.28 -20.51
CA ARG A 171 -21.94 -4.16 -19.90
C ARG A 171 -22.15 -2.82 -19.22
N LYS A 172 -21.11 -2.30 -18.56
CA LYS A 172 -21.15 -0.98 -17.93
C LYS A 172 -21.37 0.12 -18.97
N MET A 173 -20.61 0.11 -20.07
CA MET A 173 -20.77 1.07 -21.17
C MET A 173 -22.16 0.98 -21.83
N GLU A 174 -22.65 -0.23 -22.10
CA GLU A 174 -23.99 -0.46 -22.67
C GLU A 174 -25.08 0.10 -21.74
N HIS A 175 -24.96 -0.13 -20.43
CA HIS A 175 -25.91 0.39 -19.44
C HIS A 175 -25.86 1.92 -19.34
N GLU A 176 -24.67 2.52 -19.38
CA GLU A 176 -24.49 3.98 -19.38
C GLU A 176 -25.07 4.62 -20.64
N ALA A 177 -24.85 4.02 -21.81
CA ALA A 177 -25.43 4.50 -23.08
C ALA A 177 -26.96 4.45 -23.05
N LYS A 178 -27.54 3.32 -22.64
CA LYS A 178 -29.01 3.17 -22.54
C LYS A 178 -29.62 4.13 -21.51
N LYS A 179 -28.93 4.39 -20.40
CA LYS A 179 -29.36 5.38 -19.41
C LYS A 179 -29.33 6.80 -20.00
N LYS A 180 -28.33 7.12 -20.80
CA LYS A 180 -28.21 8.41 -21.49
C LYS A 180 -29.33 8.59 -22.52
N GLU A 181 -29.56 7.60 -23.38
CA GLU A 181 -30.64 7.62 -24.38
C GLU A 181 -32.02 7.82 -23.72
N ARG A 182 -32.28 7.09 -22.61
CA ARG A 182 -33.54 7.24 -21.87
C ARG A 182 -33.72 8.65 -21.32
N LYS A 183 -32.64 9.24 -20.78
CA LYS A 183 -32.67 10.62 -20.26
C LYS A 183 -32.93 11.63 -21.38
N GLU A 184 -32.26 11.49 -22.53
CA GLU A 184 -32.46 12.35 -23.70
C GLU A 184 -33.90 12.24 -24.24
N ALA A 185 -34.48 11.03 -24.29
CA ALA A 185 -35.85 10.82 -24.71
C ALA A 185 -36.87 11.45 -23.74
N GLU A 186 -36.65 11.32 -22.44
CA GLU A 186 -37.46 11.97 -21.40
C GLU A 186 -37.39 13.51 -21.51
N GLU A 187 -36.20 14.07 -21.73
CA GLU A 187 -36.00 15.52 -21.95
C GLU A 187 -36.71 16.02 -23.22
N LEU A 188 -36.60 15.30 -24.34
CA LEU A 188 -37.30 15.62 -25.59
C LEU A 188 -38.83 15.58 -25.43
N TYR A 189 -39.34 14.56 -24.74
CA TYR A 189 -40.78 14.43 -24.46
C TYR A 189 -41.30 15.60 -23.62
N LEU A 190 -40.56 15.96 -22.56
CA LEU A 190 -40.90 17.10 -21.71
C LEU A 190 -40.89 18.42 -22.49
N ALA A 191 -39.90 18.64 -23.35
CA ALA A 191 -39.81 19.83 -24.21
C ALA A 191 -40.99 19.92 -25.19
N GLN A 192 -41.37 18.82 -25.86
CA GLN A 192 -42.54 18.78 -26.75
C GLN A 192 -43.85 19.06 -25.99
N ARG A 193 -44.00 18.52 -24.78
CA ARG A 193 -45.15 18.79 -23.92
C ARG A 193 -45.23 20.26 -23.54
N GLN A 194 -44.10 20.88 -23.20
CA GLN A 194 -44.02 22.32 -22.89
C GLN A 194 -44.41 23.19 -24.09
N LEU A 195 -43.87 22.91 -25.28
CA LEU A 195 -44.24 23.61 -26.52
C LEU A 195 -45.74 23.52 -26.82
N ARG A 196 -46.36 22.35 -26.66
CA ARG A 196 -47.82 22.18 -26.81
C ARG A 196 -48.62 23.05 -25.84
N LEU A 197 -48.21 23.08 -24.57
CA LEU A 197 -48.86 23.90 -23.54
C LEU A 197 -48.69 25.39 -23.84
N GLU A 198 -47.51 25.83 -24.27
CA GLU A 198 -47.25 27.23 -24.62
C GLU A 198 -48.05 27.68 -25.86
N MET A 199 -48.13 26.82 -26.89
CA MET A 199 -48.98 27.07 -28.07
C MET A 199 -50.46 27.21 -27.71
N ARG A 200 -50.94 26.37 -26.79
CA ARG A 200 -52.32 26.47 -26.27
C ARG A 200 -52.52 27.80 -25.54
N ARG A 201 -51.59 28.18 -24.67
CA ARG A 201 -51.62 29.44 -23.92
C ARG A 201 -51.63 30.65 -24.86
N ARG A 202 -50.78 30.68 -25.90
CA ARG A 202 -50.76 31.76 -26.91
C ARG A 202 -52.09 31.86 -27.67
N LYS A 203 -52.70 30.74 -28.03
CA LYS A 203 -54.04 30.74 -28.65
C LYS A 203 -55.10 31.33 -27.72
N GLU A 204 -55.10 30.90 -26.45
CA GLU A 204 -55.99 31.44 -25.43
C GLU A 204 -55.78 32.96 -25.25
N GLU A 205 -54.52 33.42 -25.17
CA GLU A 205 -54.18 34.86 -25.13
C GLU A 205 -54.66 35.63 -26.38
N THR A 206 -54.53 35.07 -27.58
CA THR A 206 -55.05 35.72 -28.80
C THR A 206 -56.58 35.79 -28.82
N ILE A 207 -57.29 34.79 -28.29
CA ILE A 207 -58.75 34.81 -28.17
C ILE A 207 -59.19 35.86 -27.15
N MET A 208 -58.51 35.92 -25.99
CA MET A 208 -58.79 36.93 -24.97
C MET A 208 -58.51 38.35 -25.46
N ASN A 209 -57.42 38.55 -26.22
CA ASN A 209 -57.08 39.85 -26.80
C ASN A 209 -57.97 40.25 -27.99
N ALA A 210 -58.48 39.31 -28.80
CA ALA A 210 -59.43 39.60 -29.87
C ALA A 210 -60.80 40.06 -29.33
N GLY A 211 -61.15 39.67 -28.10
CA GLY A 211 -62.33 40.18 -27.39
C GLY A 211 -62.13 41.56 -26.73
N ALA A 212 -60.91 42.11 -26.72
CA ALA A 212 -60.54 43.32 -26.00
C ALA A 212 -60.40 44.58 -26.89
N LEU A 213 -60.59 44.46 -28.21
CA LEU A 213 -60.62 45.58 -29.17
C LEU A 213 -62.02 45.69 -29.80
N LYS A 214 -62.98 46.12 -29.00
CA LYS A 214 -64.22 46.79 -29.43
C LYS A 214 -64.64 47.81 -28.39
#